data_AF-A0A6G0S2Y5-F1
#
_entry.id   AF-A0A6G0S2Y5-F1
#
_cell.length_a   1.000
_cell.length_b   1.000
_cell.length_c   1.000
_cell.angle_alpha   90.00
_cell.angle_beta   90.00
_cell.angle_gamma   90.00
#
_symmetry.space_group_name_H-M   'P 1'
#
loop_
_entity.id
_entity.type
_entity.pdbx_description
1 polymer ?
#
loop_
_entity_poly.entity_id
_entity_poly.type
_entity_poly.pdbx_seq_one_letter_code
_entity_poly.pdbx_strand_id
1 'polypeptide(L)'
;MFDLPPWQSWEMFGACFYAVRINALLVLGLSTVTLGELLPGTMMSVKTRSISVELLPSRVFRCTDTFGASSPQRISRQGNPLETIDWTSGDWIAVNDDNGVGVDIFFTLKEAATDNVVVFVDQRKRQFGKFQPCHAKDYIDKLSVCPDFLVARGARFVGGIMDCVSPSNLEKFVVPDDCFILSQAGTELFTALWRIIQRVRLSSPSTRHAKPPSRQCFKAVRKKWIKSLGKL
;
A
#
# COMPACT_ATOMS: atom_id res chain seq x y z
N MET A 1 -23.62 13.84 1.36
CA MET A 1 -22.48 14.55 0.74
C MET A 1 -21.23 14.00 1.40
N PHE A 2 -20.19 13.62 0.65
CA PHE A 2 -18.95 13.15 1.29
C PHE A 2 -18.26 14.35 1.95
N ASP A 3 -17.80 14.20 3.20
CA ASP A 3 -17.13 15.28 3.94
C ASP A 3 -15.71 15.58 3.43
N LEU A 4 -15.19 14.76 2.51
CA LEU A 4 -13.84 14.87 1.96
C LEU A 4 -13.87 15.12 0.45
N PRO A 5 -12.94 15.92 -0.09
CA PRO A 5 -12.78 16.07 -1.53
C PRO A 5 -12.40 14.73 -2.20
N PRO A 6 -12.67 14.54 -3.50
CA PRO A 6 -12.47 13.26 -4.19
C PRO A 6 -11.03 12.73 -4.14
N TRP A 7 -10.03 13.61 -4.19
CA TRP A 7 -8.62 13.22 -4.14
C TRP A 7 -8.25 12.67 -2.75
N GLN A 8 -8.72 13.31 -1.68
CA GLN A 8 -8.48 12.88 -0.32
C GLN A 8 -9.21 11.57 0.02
N SER A 9 -10.40 11.39 -0.55
CA SER A 9 -11.12 10.10 -0.48
C SER A 9 -10.33 8.97 -1.16
N TRP A 10 -9.60 9.27 -2.23
CA TRP A 10 -8.78 8.30 -2.96
C TRP A 10 -7.53 7.87 -2.16
N GLU A 11 -6.89 8.82 -1.48
CA GLU A 11 -5.75 8.55 -0.59
C GLU A 11 -6.17 7.70 0.62
N MET A 12 -7.28 8.08 1.25
CA MET A 12 -7.84 7.30 2.35
C MET A 12 -8.21 5.88 1.92
N PHE A 13 -8.81 5.73 0.73
CA PHE A 13 -9.08 4.42 0.16
C PHE A 13 -7.80 3.60 -0.03
N GLY A 14 -6.74 4.21 -0.58
CA GLY A 14 -5.45 3.56 -0.75
C GLY A 14 -4.85 3.04 0.56
N ALA A 15 -4.85 3.85 1.61
CA ALA A 15 -4.33 3.47 2.92
C ALA A 15 -5.18 2.37 3.58
N CYS A 16 -6.50 2.48 3.53
CA CYS A 16 -7.42 1.44 3.99
C CYS A 16 -7.19 0.13 3.25
N PHE A 17 -6.90 0.20 1.97
CA PHE A 17 -6.66 -0.97 1.15
C PHE A 17 -5.35 -1.69 1.52
N TYR A 18 -4.28 -0.98 1.85
CA TYR A 18 -3.08 -1.57 2.46
C TYR A 18 -3.42 -2.28 3.78
N ALA A 19 -4.10 -1.59 4.70
CA ALA A 19 -4.43 -2.14 6.01
C ALA A 19 -5.30 -3.40 5.90
N VAL A 20 -6.35 -3.37 5.08
CA VAL A 20 -7.21 -4.54 4.82
C VAL A 20 -6.40 -5.71 4.29
N ARG A 21 -5.46 -5.47 3.36
CA ARG A 21 -4.65 -6.56 2.82
C ARG A 21 -3.72 -7.14 3.87
N ILE A 22 -2.97 -6.31 4.59
CA ILE A 22 -2.04 -6.76 5.64
C ILE A 22 -2.81 -7.58 6.68
N ASN A 23 -3.93 -7.04 7.17
CA ASN A 23 -4.78 -7.70 8.16
C ASN A 23 -5.38 -9.00 7.62
N ALA A 24 -5.77 -9.06 6.35
CA ALA A 24 -6.28 -10.28 5.75
C ALA A 24 -5.20 -11.36 5.63
N LEU A 25 -3.96 -11.01 5.27
CA LEU A 25 -2.84 -11.95 5.23
C LEU A 25 -2.54 -12.50 6.63
N LEU A 26 -2.58 -11.66 7.67
CA LEU A 26 -2.47 -12.07 9.07
C LEU A 26 -3.57 -13.05 9.48
N VAL A 27 -4.83 -12.76 9.14
CA VAL A 27 -5.97 -13.66 9.40
C VAL A 27 -5.81 -15.02 8.71
N LEU A 28 -5.10 -15.07 7.58
CA LEU A 28 -4.78 -16.30 6.87
C LEU A 28 -3.57 -17.06 7.46
N GLY A 29 -2.97 -16.54 8.55
CA GLY A 29 -1.84 -17.14 9.24
C GLY A 29 -0.47 -16.78 8.65
N LEU A 30 -0.40 -15.74 7.79
CA LEU A 30 0.86 -15.24 7.24
C LEU A 30 1.37 -14.08 8.08
N SER A 31 2.42 -14.32 8.87
CA SER A 31 3.11 -13.28 9.64
C SER A 31 4.25 -12.61 8.88
N THR A 32 4.72 -13.23 7.81
CA THR A 32 5.81 -12.75 6.96
C THR A 32 5.47 -13.02 5.50
N VAL A 33 5.68 -12.02 4.64
CA VAL A 33 5.40 -12.12 3.20
C VAL A 33 6.44 -11.34 2.39
N THR A 34 6.60 -11.70 1.13
CA THR A 34 7.36 -10.89 0.16
C THR A 34 6.54 -9.71 -0.36
N LEU A 35 7.17 -8.66 -0.88
CA LEU A 35 6.44 -7.56 -1.54
C LEU A 35 5.67 -8.03 -2.78
N GLY A 36 6.15 -9.07 -3.45
CA GLY A 36 5.41 -9.70 -4.55
C GLY A 36 4.09 -10.35 -4.14
N GLU A 37 3.99 -10.79 -2.89
CA GLU A 37 2.77 -11.34 -2.29
C GLU A 37 1.90 -10.25 -1.67
N LEU A 38 2.51 -9.24 -1.05
CA LEU A 38 1.81 -8.09 -0.47
C LEU A 38 1.20 -7.19 -1.56
N LEU A 39 1.87 -7.05 -2.71
CA LEU A 39 1.49 -6.11 -3.77
C LEU A 39 1.37 -6.83 -5.13
N PRO A 40 0.49 -7.83 -5.26
CA PRO A 40 0.38 -8.60 -6.50
C PRO A 40 -0.11 -7.72 -7.65
N GLY A 41 0.40 -7.95 -8.85
CA GLY A 41 0.01 -7.19 -10.05
C GLY A 41 0.71 -5.84 -10.21
N THR A 42 1.57 -5.46 -9.27
CA THR A 42 2.47 -4.31 -9.44
C THR A 42 3.66 -4.66 -10.33
N MET A 43 4.13 -3.67 -11.09
CA MET A 43 5.41 -3.71 -11.79
C MET A 43 6.50 -3.32 -10.79
N MET A 44 7.51 -4.17 -10.62
CA MET A 44 8.65 -3.96 -9.72
C MET A 44 9.81 -4.86 -10.16
N SER A 45 11.04 -4.52 -9.77
CA SER A 45 12.19 -5.37 -10.04
C SER A 45 12.10 -6.71 -9.27
N VAL A 46 12.83 -7.73 -9.73
CA VAL A 46 12.88 -9.04 -9.04
C VAL A 46 13.42 -8.88 -7.61
N LYS A 47 14.41 -8.00 -7.44
CA LYS A 47 15.01 -7.68 -6.14
C LYS A 47 13.96 -7.07 -5.21
N THR A 48 13.26 -6.02 -5.63
CA THR A 48 12.19 -5.40 -4.83
C THR A 48 11.06 -6.37 -4.52
N ARG A 49 10.68 -7.21 -5.50
CA ARG A 49 9.68 -8.25 -5.31
C ARG A 49 10.03 -9.25 -4.22
N SER A 50 11.31 -9.55 -4.04
CA SER A 50 11.82 -10.54 -3.08
C SER A 50 11.99 -10.03 -1.65
N ILE A 51 11.87 -8.71 -1.43
CA ILE A 51 11.97 -8.11 -0.10
C ILE A 51 10.88 -8.72 0.78
N SER A 52 11.29 -9.29 1.91
CA SER A 52 10.40 -9.95 2.87
C SER A 52 10.15 -9.03 4.06
N VAL A 53 8.89 -8.91 4.47
CA VAL A 53 8.47 -8.04 5.57
C VAL A 53 7.61 -8.79 6.57
N GLU A 54 7.77 -8.46 7.84
CA GLU A 54 6.88 -8.90 8.91
C GLU A 54 5.60 -8.06 8.91
N LEU A 55 4.48 -8.72 9.16
CA LEU A 55 3.16 -8.11 9.18
C LEU A 55 2.70 -7.89 10.62
N LEU A 56 2.17 -6.71 10.90
CA LEU A 56 1.45 -6.37 12.14
C LEU A 56 0.05 -5.87 11.81
N PRO A 57 -0.93 -6.04 12.74
CA PRO A 57 -2.27 -5.52 12.52
C PRO A 57 -2.26 -4.02 12.24
N SER A 58 -2.55 -3.64 10.99
CA SER A 58 -2.42 -2.27 10.53
C SER A 58 -3.72 -1.47 10.73
N ARG A 59 -3.57 -0.22 11.14
CA ARG A 59 -4.64 0.77 11.31
C ARG A 59 -4.32 2.02 10.49
N VAL A 60 -5.35 2.73 10.06
CA VAL A 60 -5.18 3.94 9.25
C VAL A 60 -5.47 5.16 10.10
N PHE A 61 -4.70 6.23 9.89
CA PHE A 61 -5.02 7.55 10.41
C PHE A 61 -4.59 8.65 9.44
N ARG A 62 -5.18 9.84 9.62
CA ARG A 62 -4.74 11.06 8.94
C ARG A 62 -3.81 11.81 9.87
N CYS A 63 -2.68 12.29 9.36
CA CYS A 63 -1.74 13.11 10.12
C CYS A 63 -1.81 14.57 9.65
N THR A 64 -1.50 15.51 10.54
CA THR A 64 -1.31 16.93 10.17
C THR A 64 0.10 17.23 9.69
N ASP A 65 1.05 16.37 10.04
CA ASP A 65 2.47 16.51 9.72
C ASP A 65 2.75 16.12 8.26
N THR A 66 3.55 16.94 7.58
CA THR A 66 4.04 16.65 6.23
C THR A 66 5.17 15.63 6.29
N PHE A 67 5.08 14.58 5.45
CA PHE A 67 6.20 13.67 5.22
C PHE A 67 7.35 14.37 4.48
N GLY A 68 8.57 14.21 4.99
CA GLY A 68 9.79 14.82 4.45
C GLY A 68 11.03 14.50 5.32
N ALA A 69 12.16 15.11 4.99
CA ALA A 69 13.44 14.85 5.67
C ALA A 69 13.42 15.15 7.17
N SER A 70 12.66 16.16 7.57
CA SER A 70 12.50 16.57 8.97
C SER A 70 11.33 15.90 9.70
N SER A 71 10.65 14.92 9.07
CA SER A 71 9.51 14.28 9.73
C SER A 71 9.94 13.56 11.01
N PRO A 72 9.28 13.81 12.14
CA PRO A 72 9.60 13.13 13.39
C PRO A 72 9.08 11.68 13.38
N GLN A 73 9.63 10.86 14.28
CA GLN A 73 9.14 9.49 14.53
C GLN A 73 7.69 9.48 15.05
N ARG A 74 7.30 10.50 15.84
CA ARG A 74 5.94 10.66 16.37
C ARG A 74 5.25 11.82 15.68
N ILE A 75 4.11 11.56 15.05
CA ILE A 75 3.31 12.56 14.33
C ILE A 75 1.91 12.70 14.93
N SER A 76 1.28 13.84 14.72
CA SER A 76 0.00 14.20 15.34
C SER A 76 -1.17 13.70 14.50
N ARG A 77 -2.21 13.17 15.17
CA ARG A 77 -3.46 12.79 14.48
C ARG A 77 -4.24 14.04 14.09
N GLN A 78 -4.68 14.08 12.83
CA GLN A 78 -5.59 15.11 12.37
C GLN A 78 -6.94 15.05 13.10
N GLY A 79 -7.42 16.20 13.55
CA GLY A 79 -8.61 16.31 14.40
C GLY A 79 -8.36 16.08 15.89
N ASN A 80 -7.16 15.62 16.28
CA ASN A 80 -6.75 15.49 17.68
C ASN A 80 -5.23 15.69 17.86
N PRO A 81 -4.72 16.95 17.82
CA PRO A 81 -3.28 17.23 17.87
C PRO A 81 -2.58 16.80 19.17
N LEU A 82 -3.33 16.55 20.25
CA LEU A 82 -2.77 16.04 21.51
C LEU A 82 -2.41 14.55 21.43
N GLU A 83 -3.00 13.82 20.49
CA GLU A 83 -2.67 12.43 20.22
C GLU A 83 -1.51 12.35 19.23
N THR A 84 -0.36 11.89 19.72
CA THR A 84 0.81 11.59 18.88
C THR A 84 0.93 10.08 18.67
N ILE A 85 1.27 9.69 17.45
CA ILE A 85 1.38 8.29 17.01
C ILE A 85 2.81 8.07 16.54
N ASP A 86 3.45 7.03 17.07
CA ASP A 86 4.68 6.51 16.46
C ASP A 86 4.29 5.77 15.20
N TRP A 87 4.51 6.39 14.04
CA TRP A 87 4.13 5.79 12.76
C TRP A 87 5.13 4.73 12.28
N THR A 88 6.28 4.61 12.97
CA THR A 88 7.35 3.69 12.61
C THR A 88 7.25 2.32 13.27
N SER A 89 6.27 2.13 14.17
CA SER A 89 6.02 0.88 14.90
C SER A 89 5.49 -0.28 14.04
N GLY A 90 5.07 -0.01 12.79
CA GLY A 90 4.63 -1.01 11.83
C GLY A 90 3.13 -1.39 11.88
N ASP A 91 2.38 -0.89 12.86
CA ASP A 91 0.92 -1.09 13.00
C ASP A 91 0.09 0.10 12.51
N TRP A 92 0.73 1.15 11.99
CA TRP A 92 0.07 2.36 11.52
C TRP A 92 0.37 2.69 10.07
N ILE A 93 -0.67 3.11 9.36
CA ILE A 93 -0.61 3.66 8.01
C ILE A 93 -1.11 5.10 8.06
N ALA A 94 -0.20 6.02 7.78
CA ALA A 94 -0.47 7.44 7.78
C ALA A 94 -0.92 7.90 6.39
N VAL A 95 -1.99 8.69 6.36
CA VAL A 95 -2.42 9.47 5.20
C VAL A 95 -1.99 10.90 5.44
N ASN A 96 -1.16 11.42 4.55
CA ASN A 96 -0.70 12.80 4.59
C ASN A 96 -1.88 13.73 4.26
N ASP A 97 -1.91 14.92 4.85
CA ASP A 97 -2.97 15.91 4.57
C ASP A 97 -2.50 16.92 3.51
N ASP A 98 -3.27 18.00 3.29
CA ASP A 98 -3.21 18.97 2.18
C ASP A 98 -1.84 19.62 1.80
N ASN A 99 -0.73 19.27 2.45
CA ASN A 99 0.58 19.92 2.28
C ASN A 99 1.77 18.96 2.09
N GLY A 100 1.52 17.73 1.64
CA GLY A 100 2.57 16.75 1.33
C GLY A 100 3.39 17.06 0.08
N VAL A 101 4.72 17.04 0.15
CA VAL A 101 5.60 17.10 -1.04
C VAL A 101 5.57 15.74 -1.75
N GLY A 102 4.45 15.43 -2.40
CA GLY A 102 4.32 14.27 -3.28
C GLY A 102 4.17 12.91 -2.62
N VAL A 103 4.15 12.80 -1.28
CA VAL A 103 3.82 11.55 -0.57
C VAL A 103 2.41 11.67 -0.01
N ASP A 104 1.53 10.79 -0.45
CA ASP A 104 0.11 10.80 -0.07
C ASP A 104 -0.17 9.79 1.07
N ILE A 105 0.55 8.66 1.07
CA ILE A 105 0.46 7.61 2.11
C ILE A 105 1.87 7.18 2.50
N PHE A 106 2.11 6.95 3.80
CA PHE A 106 3.38 6.38 4.26
C PHE A 106 3.22 5.50 5.50
N PHE A 107 4.10 4.51 5.63
CA PHE A 107 4.14 3.58 6.75
C PHE A 107 5.45 2.80 6.78
N THR A 108 5.70 2.04 7.84
CA THR A 108 6.83 1.11 7.93
C THR A 108 6.36 -0.33 8.06
N LEU A 109 7.18 -1.28 7.64
CA LEU A 109 7.13 -2.68 8.05
C LEU A 109 8.54 -3.13 8.40
N LYS A 110 8.70 -4.07 9.33
CA LYS A 110 10.01 -4.63 9.64
C LYS A 110 10.47 -5.53 8.50
N GLU A 111 11.71 -5.38 8.05
CA GLU A 111 12.31 -6.31 7.09
C GLU A 111 12.57 -7.65 7.78
N ALA A 112 12.14 -8.77 7.21
CA ALA A 112 12.26 -10.07 7.88
C ALA A 112 13.70 -10.64 7.90
N ALA A 113 14.56 -10.16 6.99
CA ALA A 113 15.94 -10.62 6.86
C ALA A 113 16.92 -9.85 7.76
N THR A 114 16.50 -8.71 8.30
CA THR A 114 17.35 -7.79 9.08
C THR A 114 16.54 -7.24 10.26
N ASP A 115 17.14 -6.41 11.11
CA ASP A 115 16.37 -5.62 12.08
C ASP A 115 16.02 -4.21 11.55
N ASN A 116 16.21 -3.99 10.25
CA ASN A 116 15.87 -2.72 9.61
C ASN A 116 14.37 -2.63 9.33
N VAL A 117 13.92 -1.41 9.04
CA VAL A 117 12.56 -1.16 8.57
C VAL A 117 12.56 -0.89 7.07
N VAL A 118 11.51 -1.36 6.40
CA VAL A 118 11.11 -0.95 5.06
C VAL A 118 10.08 0.16 5.19
N VAL A 119 10.42 1.33 4.69
CA VAL A 119 9.54 2.51 4.68
C VAL A 119 8.84 2.54 3.33
N PHE A 120 7.52 2.49 3.37
CA PHE A 120 6.68 2.63 2.19
C PHE A 120 6.26 4.08 2.07
N VAL A 121 6.44 4.64 0.88
CA VAL A 121 5.90 5.94 0.50
C VAL A 121 5.13 5.76 -0.79
N ASP A 122 3.87 6.17 -0.80
CA ASP A 122 2.95 5.91 -1.89
C ASP A 122 2.33 7.23 -2.35
N GLN A 123 2.36 7.43 -3.65
CA GLN A 123 1.75 8.54 -4.34
C GLN A 123 0.58 8.05 -5.18
N ARG A 124 -0.58 8.65 -4.94
CA ARG A 124 -1.86 8.39 -5.58
C ARG A 124 -2.13 9.44 -6.65
N LYS A 125 -2.30 9.03 -7.91
CA LYS A 125 -2.48 9.98 -9.01
C LYS A 125 -3.61 9.60 -9.96
N ARG A 126 -4.77 10.24 -9.79
CA ARG A 126 -5.89 10.10 -10.72
C ARG A 126 -5.72 10.95 -11.97
N GLN A 127 -4.78 10.54 -12.83
CA GLN A 127 -4.62 11.16 -14.14
C GLN A 127 -5.58 10.53 -15.16
N PHE A 128 -6.51 11.34 -15.67
CA PHE A 128 -7.28 11.02 -16.87
C PHE A 128 -6.43 11.39 -18.10
N GLY A 129 -5.81 10.41 -18.76
CA GLY A 129 -4.97 10.66 -19.94
C GLY A 129 -3.90 9.60 -20.18
N LYS A 130 -2.91 9.88 -21.03
CA LYS A 130 -1.76 8.99 -21.22
C LYS A 130 -0.69 9.29 -20.16
N PHE A 131 -0.70 8.58 -19.03
CA PHE A 131 0.46 8.54 -18.13
C PHE A 131 1.62 7.85 -18.84
N GLN A 132 2.76 8.54 -18.96
CA GLN A 132 3.92 8.16 -19.78
C GLN A 132 5.14 7.86 -18.90
N PRO A 133 6.18 7.22 -19.45
CA PRO A 133 7.41 6.92 -18.73
C PRO A 133 8.08 8.14 -18.06
N CYS A 134 8.04 9.33 -18.68
CA CYS A 134 8.57 10.56 -18.08
C CYS A 134 7.83 10.95 -16.80
N HIS A 135 6.50 10.86 -16.79
CA HIS A 135 5.71 11.15 -15.59
C HIS A 135 6.00 10.13 -14.47
N ALA A 136 6.14 8.85 -14.82
CA ALA A 136 6.53 7.82 -13.85
C ALA A 136 7.86 8.16 -13.17
N LYS A 137 8.85 8.60 -13.95
CA LYS A 137 10.15 9.06 -13.43
C LYS A 137 9.97 10.27 -12.49
N ASP A 138 9.28 11.32 -12.94
CA ASP A 138 9.10 12.54 -12.15
C ASP A 138 8.41 12.28 -10.81
N TYR A 139 7.49 11.33 -10.77
CA TYR A 139 6.78 10.95 -9.55
C TYR A 139 7.65 10.08 -8.63
N ILE A 140 8.39 9.12 -9.17
CA ILE A 140 9.36 8.34 -8.37
C ILE A 140 10.42 9.26 -7.77
N ASP A 141 10.92 10.23 -8.53
CA ASP A 141 11.94 11.17 -8.06
C ASP A 141 11.42 11.99 -6.86
N LYS A 142 10.12 12.31 -6.80
CA LYS A 142 9.49 12.98 -5.64
C LYS A 142 9.40 12.09 -4.40
N LEU A 143 9.32 10.77 -4.59
CA LEU A 143 9.25 9.78 -3.51
C LEU A 143 10.62 9.48 -2.88
N SER A 144 11.70 10.05 -3.41
CA SER A 144 13.06 9.82 -2.91
C SER A 144 13.37 10.53 -1.57
N VAL A 145 12.49 11.41 -1.10
CA VAL A 145 12.68 12.13 0.17
C VAL A 145 12.43 11.18 1.34
N CYS A 146 13.34 11.19 2.31
CA CYS A 146 13.34 10.28 3.44
C CYS A 146 13.64 11.03 4.75
N PRO A 147 12.99 10.70 5.88
CA PRO A 147 13.36 11.21 7.19
C PRO A 147 14.79 10.83 7.60
N ASP A 148 15.61 11.82 7.98
CA ASP A 148 17.05 11.65 8.24
C ASP A 148 17.35 10.57 9.29
N PHE A 149 16.50 10.45 10.31
CA PHE A 149 16.67 9.47 11.39
C PHE A 149 16.49 8.03 10.90
N LEU A 150 15.70 7.80 9.83
CA LEU A 150 15.53 6.48 9.22
C LEU A 150 16.70 6.16 8.30
N VAL A 151 17.22 7.14 7.56
CA VAL A 151 18.48 6.99 6.79
C VAL A 151 19.61 6.55 7.72
N ALA A 152 19.79 7.25 8.85
CA ALA A 152 20.84 6.97 9.82
C ALA A 152 20.72 5.55 10.43
N ARG A 153 19.52 4.98 10.46
CA ARG A 153 19.24 3.61 10.94
C ARG A 153 19.32 2.54 9.85
N GLY A 154 19.68 2.91 8.61
CA GLY A 154 19.79 1.97 7.50
C GLY A 154 18.45 1.46 6.97
N ALA A 155 17.37 2.23 7.15
CA ALA A 155 16.06 1.89 6.62
C ALA A 155 16.08 1.78 5.08
N ARG A 156 15.32 0.83 4.53
CA ARG A 156 15.11 0.71 3.08
C ARG A 156 13.85 1.46 2.68
N PHE A 157 13.91 2.22 1.60
CA PHE A 157 12.79 3.04 1.11
C PHE A 157 12.17 2.42 -0.11
N VAL A 158 10.87 2.18 -0.07
CA VAL A 158 10.11 1.62 -1.20
C VAL A 158 9.06 2.62 -1.68
N GLY A 159 9.28 3.16 -2.88
CA GLY A 159 8.40 4.14 -3.53
C GLY A 159 7.30 3.49 -4.37
N GLY A 160 6.05 3.88 -4.14
CA GLY A 160 4.88 3.39 -4.84
C GLY A 160 4.18 4.47 -5.65
N ILE A 161 3.88 4.19 -6.91
CA ILE A 161 2.89 4.99 -7.66
C ILE A 161 1.66 4.13 -7.90
N MET A 162 0.51 4.61 -7.42
CA MET A 162 -0.77 4.00 -7.68
C MET A 162 -1.66 4.91 -8.49
N ASP A 163 -2.43 4.27 -9.38
CA ASP A 163 -3.29 4.88 -10.39
C ASP A 163 -2.56 5.19 -11.71
N CYS A 164 -1.81 4.20 -12.18
CA CYS A 164 -1.24 4.26 -13.52
C CYS A 164 -2.18 3.62 -14.52
N VAL A 165 -2.28 4.28 -15.67
CA VAL A 165 -3.03 3.93 -16.87
C VAL A 165 -2.66 2.55 -17.44
N SER A 166 -3.20 2.21 -18.61
CA SER A 166 -2.89 0.95 -19.32
C SER A 166 -1.39 0.59 -19.28
N PRO A 167 -1.03 -0.66 -18.93
CA PRO A 167 0.35 -1.14 -18.93
C PRO A 167 1.11 -0.87 -20.24
N SER A 168 0.39 -0.84 -21.37
CA SER A 168 0.94 -0.52 -22.69
C SER A 168 1.66 0.83 -22.74
N ASN A 169 1.28 1.80 -21.90
CA ASN A 169 1.94 3.10 -21.86
C ASN A 169 3.29 3.05 -21.13
N LEU A 170 3.56 2.00 -20.36
CA LEU A 170 4.79 1.81 -19.59
C LEU A 170 5.61 0.60 -20.08
N GLU A 171 5.31 0.05 -21.26
CA GLU A 171 5.96 -1.16 -21.78
C GLU A 171 7.49 -1.03 -21.85
N LYS A 172 7.99 0.17 -22.15
CA LYS A 172 9.43 0.48 -22.21
C LYS A 172 10.00 1.04 -20.92
N PHE A 173 9.17 1.25 -19.89
CA PHE A 173 9.63 1.82 -18.63
C PHE A 173 10.14 0.71 -17.71
N VAL A 174 11.41 0.81 -17.34
CA VAL A 174 12.02 -0.06 -16.34
C VAL A 174 11.79 0.57 -14.98
N VAL A 175 10.98 -0.09 -14.15
CA VAL A 175 10.77 0.34 -12.75
C VAL A 175 12.10 0.21 -12.00
N PRO A 176 12.60 1.28 -11.38
CA PRO A 176 13.82 1.24 -10.57
C PRO A 176 13.73 0.22 -9.43
N ASP A 177 14.89 -0.14 -8.89
CA ASP A 177 14.93 -0.83 -7.61
C ASP A 177 14.24 0.00 -6.53
N ASP A 178 13.68 -0.72 -5.58
CA ASP A 178 12.89 -0.23 -4.45
C ASP A 178 11.74 0.68 -4.88
N CYS A 179 11.19 0.43 -6.07
CA CYS A 179 9.99 1.08 -6.56
C CYS A 179 8.96 0.05 -7.02
N PHE A 180 7.69 0.44 -6.95
CA PHE A 180 6.61 -0.30 -7.60
C PHE A 180 5.59 0.62 -8.24
N ILE A 181 5.00 0.14 -9.34
CA ILE A 181 3.93 0.84 -10.04
C ILE A 181 2.72 -0.08 -10.15
N LEU A 182 1.56 0.39 -9.73
CA LEU A 182 0.29 -0.30 -9.97
C LEU A 182 -0.41 0.29 -11.20
N SER A 183 -0.50 -0.53 -12.25
CA SER A 183 -1.29 -0.21 -13.44
C SER A 183 -2.77 -0.56 -13.29
N GLN A 184 -3.61 -0.01 -14.17
CA GLN A 184 -5.05 -0.30 -14.23
C GLN A 184 -5.32 -1.80 -14.41
N ALA A 185 -4.61 -2.46 -15.33
CA ALA A 185 -4.75 -3.91 -15.52
C ALA A 185 -4.22 -4.70 -14.30
N GLY A 186 -3.16 -4.20 -13.66
CA GLY A 186 -2.65 -4.73 -12.40
C GLY A 186 -3.66 -4.60 -11.25
N THR A 187 -4.57 -3.63 -11.30
CA THR A 187 -5.57 -3.38 -10.26
C THR A 187 -6.51 -4.57 -10.07
N GLU A 188 -6.81 -5.35 -11.12
CA GLU A 188 -7.59 -6.58 -10.96
C GLU A 188 -6.84 -7.64 -10.15
N LEU A 189 -5.55 -7.83 -10.40
CA LEU A 189 -4.71 -8.78 -9.66
C LEU A 189 -4.44 -8.28 -8.24
N PHE A 190 -4.25 -6.98 -8.09
CA PHE A 190 -4.10 -6.30 -6.82
C PHE A 190 -5.38 -6.50 -5.98
N THR A 191 -6.54 -6.11 -6.48
CA THR A 191 -7.81 -6.29 -5.78
C THR A 191 -8.26 -7.75 -5.63
N ALA A 192 -7.69 -8.69 -6.40
CA ALA A 192 -7.96 -10.12 -6.32
C ALA A 192 -7.25 -10.82 -5.13
N LEU A 193 -7.53 -10.37 -3.91
CA LEU A 193 -7.11 -11.00 -2.66
C LEU A 193 -7.44 -12.53 -2.64
N TRP A 194 -8.52 -12.94 -3.31
CA TRP A 194 -8.91 -14.34 -3.47
C TRP A 194 -7.88 -15.22 -4.19
N ARG A 195 -7.11 -14.67 -5.15
CA ARG A 195 -6.08 -15.43 -5.87
C ARG A 195 -4.86 -15.71 -4.99
N ILE A 196 -4.53 -14.78 -4.10
CA ILE A 196 -3.51 -14.99 -3.06
C ILE A 196 -3.98 -16.08 -2.10
N ILE A 197 -5.21 -15.99 -1.59
CA ILE A 197 -5.81 -17.01 -0.72
C ILE A 197 -5.73 -18.40 -1.36
N GLN A 198 -6.04 -18.52 -2.65
CA GLN A 198 -5.97 -19.80 -3.35
C GLN A 198 -4.53 -20.32 -3.49
N ARG A 199 -3.56 -19.46 -3.79
CA ARG A 199 -2.15 -19.88 -3.91
C ARG A 199 -1.55 -20.32 -2.58
N VAL A 200 -1.80 -19.56 -1.50
CA VAL A 200 -1.35 -19.88 -0.13
C VAL A 200 -1.90 -21.24 0.34
N ARG A 201 -3.15 -21.54 -0.02
CA ARG A 201 -3.79 -22.82 0.32
C ARG A 201 -3.23 -24.02 -0.45
N LEU A 202 -2.68 -23.78 -1.65
CA LEU A 202 -2.06 -24.84 -2.47
C LEU A 202 -0.63 -25.15 -2.01
N SER A 203 0.08 -24.17 -1.44
CA SER A 203 1.45 -24.33 -0.93
C SER A 203 1.53 -24.81 0.52
N SER A 204 0.45 -24.73 1.32
CA SER A 204 0.43 -25.18 2.72
C SER A 204 -0.13 -26.61 2.88
N PRO A 205 0.66 -27.60 3.37
CA PRO A 205 0.21 -29.00 3.51
C PRO A 205 -1.01 -29.18 4.43
N SER A 206 -1.20 -28.30 5.42
CA SER A 206 -2.21 -28.44 6.48
C SER A 206 -3.63 -27.99 6.10
N THR A 207 -3.83 -27.37 4.92
CA THR A 207 -5.13 -26.76 4.56
C THR A 207 -5.88 -27.43 3.40
N ARG A 208 -5.38 -28.56 2.87
CA ARG A 208 -5.98 -29.28 1.72
C ARG A 208 -7.41 -29.78 1.95
N HIS A 209 -7.87 -29.91 3.20
CA HIS A 209 -9.17 -30.50 3.52
C HIS A 209 -10.29 -29.51 3.87
N ALA A 210 -10.00 -28.20 3.94
CA ALA A 210 -11.03 -27.23 4.28
C ALA A 210 -11.86 -26.85 3.04
N LYS A 211 -13.17 -27.14 3.05
CA LYS A 211 -14.09 -26.77 1.96
C LYS A 211 -14.03 -25.26 1.68
N PRO A 212 -14.02 -24.83 0.41
CA PRO A 212 -14.04 -23.40 0.09
C PRO A 212 -15.36 -22.77 0.56
N PRO A 213 -15.35 -21.52 1.06
CA PRO A 213 -16.60 -20.77 1.20
C PRO A 213 -17.23 -20.63 -0.19
N SER A 214 -18.52 -20.94 -0.30
CA SER A 214 -19.18 -21.00 -1.60
C SER A 214 -19.15 -19.64 -2.31
N ARG A 215 -19.11 -19.65 -3.65
CA ARG A 215 -19.27 -18.43 -4.48
C ARG A 215 -20.50 -17.59 -4.07
N GLN A 216 -21.50 -18.20 -3.44
CA GLN A 216 -22.69 -17.52 -2.93
C GLN A 216 -22.40 -16.64 -1.69
N CYS A 217 -21.54 -17.08 -0.78
CA CYS A 217 -21.21 -16.32 0.45
C CYS A 217 -20.54 -14.98 0.11
N PHE A 218 -19.63 -14.97 -0.88
CA PHE A 218 -18.99 -13.75 -1.34
C PHE A 218 -19.84 -12.92 -2.32
N LYS A 219 -20.74 -13.54 -3.10
CA LYS A 219 -21.77 -12.80 -3.85
C LYS A 219 -22.68 -12.02 -2.89
N ALA A 220 -22.94 -12.53 -1.69
CA ALA A 220 -23.71 -11.82 -0.67
C ALA A 220 -22.92 -10.64 -0.08
N VAL A 221 -21.63 -10.80 0.20
CA VAL A 221 -20.75 -9.70 0.65
C VAL A 221 -20.59 -8.64 -0.45
N ARG A 222 -20.29 -9.04 -1.69
CA ARG A 222 -20.19 -8.15 -2.85
C ARG A 222 -21.51 -7.44 -3.16
N LYS A 223 -22.67 -8.11 -3.05
CA LYS A 223 -23.99 -7.46 -3.19
C LYS A 223 -24.28 -6.49 -2.05
N LYS A 224 -23.88 -6.79 -0.81
CA LYS A 224 -23.99 -5.85 0.32
C LYS A 224 -23.10 -4.62 0.09
N TRP A 225 -21.89 -4.82 -0.39
CA TRP A 225 -20.93 -3.75 -0.70
C TRP A 225 -21.40 -2.87 -1.86
N ILE A 226 -21.86 -3.47 -2.98
CA ILE A 226 -22.41 -2.74 -4.14
C ILE A 226 -23.71 -2.01 -3.78
N LYS A 227 -24.59 -2.60 -2.95
CA LYS A 227 -25.80 -1.91 -2.45
C LYS A 227 -25.47 -0.72 -1.55
N SER A 228 -24.34 -0.75 -0.84
CA SER A 228 -23.88 0.37 -0.02
C SER A 228 -23.30 1.51 -0.87
N LEU A 229 -22.81 1.22 -2.07
CA LEU A 229 -22.28 2.20 -3.02
C LEU A 229 -23.36 2.76 -3.97
N GLY A 230 -24.41 2.00 -4.27
CA GLY A 230 -25.52 2.41 -5.16
C GLY A 230 -26.71 3.08 -4.46
N LYS A 231 -26.56 3.50 -3.20
CA LYS A 231 -27.52 4.34 -2.45
C LYS A 231 -26.92 5.69 -2.03
N LEU A 232 -25.86 6.12 -2.73
CA LEU A 232 -25.27 7.46 -2.63
C LEU A 232 -25.59 8.24 -3.90
#